data_AF-A0A2E5D5L4-F1
#
_entry.id   AF-A0A2E5D5L4-F1
#
_cell.length_a   1.000
_cell.length_b   1.000
_cell.length_c   1.000
_cell.angle_alpha   90.00
_cell.angle_beta   90.00
_cell.angle_gamma   90.00
#
_symmetry.space_group_name_H-M   'P 1'
#
loop_
_entity.id
_entity.type
_entity.pdbx_description
1 polymer ?
#
loop_
_entity_poly.entity_id
_entity_poly.type
_entity_poly.pdbx_seq_one_letter_code
_entity_poly.pdbx_strand_id
1 'polypeptide(L)' 'MQFLANVPALFELLANIEGKIHVGLAAVGAGVGVGLVGAKAAEAVGRNPGAQGGILTIGIIFAALAEGLIFISIFLGG' A
#
# COMPACT_ATOMS: atom_id res chain seq x y z
N MET A 1 41.46 -11.60 8.87
CA MET A 1 40.70 -11.01 10.00
C MET A 1 39.69 -9.96 9.57
N GLN A 2 39.96 -9.14 8.53
CA GLN A 2 38.99 -8.15 8.01
C GLN A 2 37.72 -8.77 7.40
N PHE A 3 37.80 -9.96 6.79
CA PHE A 3 36.63 -10.71 6.32
C PHE A 3 35.64 -11.03 7.45
N LEU A 4 36.15 -11.56 8.57
CA LEU A 4 35.33 -11.90 9.75
C LEU A 4 34.69 -10.66 10.40
N ALA A 5 35.30 -9.48 10.26
CA ALA A 5 34.74 -8.22 10.75
C ALA A 5 33.53 -7.73 9.94
N ASN A 6 33.42 -8.13 8.67
CA ASN A 6 32.32 -7.72 7.77
C ASN A 6 31.18 -8.74 7.71
N VAL A 7 31.37 -9.95 8.26
CA VAL A 7 30.33 -10.99 8.32
C VAL A 7 29.05 -10.50 9.04
N PRO A 8 29.11 -9.77 10.16
CA PRO A 8 27.90 -9.24 10.81
C PRO A 8 27.13 -8.24 9.93
N ALA A 9 27.84 -7.34 9.25
CA ALA A 9 27.22 -6.35 8.36
C ALA A 9 26.51 -6.99 7.17
N LEU A 10 27.02 -8.13 6.68
CA LEU A 10 26.34 -8.92 5.64
C LEU A 10 25.00 -9.47 6.15
N PHE A 11 24.96 -10.01 7.37
CA PHE A 11 23.71 -10.53 7.95
C PHE A 11 22.69 -9.41 8.22
N GLU A 12 23.14 -8.22 8.65
CA GLU A 12 22.27 -7.06 8.82
C GLU A 12 21.67 -6.57 7.49
N LEU A 13 22.45 -6.58 6.41
CA LEU A 13 21.96 -6.20 5.09
C LEU A 13 20.86 -7.15 4.61
N LEU A 14 21.08 -8.46 4.76
CA LEU A 14 20.12 -9.49 4.37
C LEU A 14 18.82 -9.36 5.19
N ALA A 15 18.92 -9.19 6.51
CA ALA A 15 17.77 -8.99 7.38
C ALA A 15 16.96 -7.73 7.03
N ASN A 16 17.62 -6.62 6.64
CA ASN A 16 16.94 -5.38 6.25
C ASN A 16 16.18 -5.49 4.93
N ILE A 17 16.66 -6.30 3.99
CA ILE A 17 16.00 -6.51 2.70
C ILE A 17 14.79 -7.42 2.87
N GLU A 18 14.95 -8.54 3.59
CA GLU A 18 13.85 -9.47 3.87
C GLU A 18 12.74 -8.83 4.72
N GLY A 19 13.12 -8.04 5.74
CA GLY A 19 12.17 -7.40 6.64
C GLY A 19 11.31 -6.29 6.03
N LYS A 20 11.54 -5.87 4.77
CA LYS A 20 10.80 -4.73 4.17
C LYS A 20 10.07 -5.07 2.87
N ILE A 21 10.23 -6.28 2.35
CA ILE A 21 9.59 -6.70 1.09
C ILE A 21 8.06 -6.69 1.19
N HIS A 22 7.52 -7.09 2.33
CA HIS A 22 6.08 -7.19 2.56
C HIS A 22 5.40 -5.80 2.53
N VAL A 23 6.05 -4.78 3.11
CA VAL A 23 5.59 -3.38 3.05
C VAL A 23 5.57 -2.86 1.63
N GLY A 24 6.63 -3.13 0.85
CA GLY A 24 6.70 -2.75 -0.56
C GLY A 24 5.57 -3.36 -1.39
N LEU A 25 5.28 -4.65 -1.18
CA LEU A 25 4.18 -5.34 -1.87
C LEU A 25 2.80 -4.81 -1.45
N ALA A 26 2.60 -4.53 -0.17
CA ALA A 26 1.37 -3.92 0.34
C ALA A 26 1.13 -2.52 -0.27
N ALA A 27 2.18 -1.70 -0.33
CA ALA A 27 2.12 -0.37 -0.95
C ALA A 27 1.75 -0.43 -2.44
N VAL A 28 2.31 -1.38 -3.19
CA VAL A 28 1.94 -1.59 -4.60
C VAL A 28 0.48 -2.02 -4.73
N GLY A 29 0.04 -3.01 -3.94
CA GLY A 29 -1.33 -3.51 -4.00
C GLY A 29 -2.38 -2.43 -3.68
N ALA A 30 -2.14 -1.64 -2.63
CA ALA A 30 -3.03 -0.56 -2.26
C ALA A 30 -2.97 0.63 -3.22
N GLY A 31 -1.80 1.01 -3.73
CA GLY A 31 -1.67 2.05 -4.75
C GLY A 31 -2.46 1.71 -6.02
N VAL A 32 -2.40 0.47 -6.48
CA VAL A 32 -3.23 -0.03 -7.59
C VAL A 32 -4.71 -0.03 -7.21
N GLY A 33 -5.06 -0.54 -6.01
CA GLY A 33 -6.45 -0.59 -5.53
C GLY A 33 -7.11 0.78 -5.46
N VAL A 34 -6.49 1.75 -4.79
CA VAL A 34 -7.00 3.12 -4.65
C VAL A 34 -7.06 3.84 -6.00
N GLY A 35 -6.09 3.61 -6.88
CA GLY A 35 -6.10 4.15 -8.24
C GLY A 35 -7.30 3.67 -9.06
N LEU A 36 -7.64 2.38 -8.97
CA LEU A 36 -8.83 1.81 -9.62
C LEU A 36 -10.12 2.36 -9.05
N VAL A 37 -10.21 2.51 -7.72
CA VAL A 37 -11.36 3.14 -7.05
C VAL A 37 -11.54 4.57 -7.55
N GLY A 38 -10.48 5.37 -7.60
CA GLY A 38 -10.51 6.75 -8.10
C GLY A 38 -10.96 6.84 -9.56
N ALA A 39 -10.40 5.98 -10.43
CA ALA A 39 -10.79 5.93 -11.83
C ALA A 39 -12.28 5.60 -12.02
N LYS A 40 -12.79 4.60 -11.29
CA LYS A 40 -14.22 4.22 -11.38
C LYS A 40 -15.15 5.22 -10.73
N ALA A 41 -14.74 5.87 -9.65
CA ALA A 41 -15.49 6.98 -9.08
C ALA A 41 -15.60 8.14 -10.08
N ALA A 42 -14.50 8.54 -10.72
CA ALA A 42 -14.51 9.61 -11.73
C ALA A 42 -15.40 9.27 -12.94
N GLU A 43 -15.31 8.03 -13.46
CA GLU A 43 -16.17 7.54 -14.54
C GLU A 43 -17.65 7.57 -14.15
N ALA A 44 -17.98 7.14 -12.93
CA ALA A 44 -19.34 7.11 -12.42
C ALA A 44 -19.92 8.52 -12.22
N VAL A 45 -19.13 9.47 -11.69
CA VAL A 45 -19.53 10.87 -11.53
C VAL A 45 -19.75 11.52 -12.89
N GLY A 46 -18.86 11.29 -13.85
CA GLY A 46 -18.99 11.83 -15.20
C GLY A 46 -20.26 11.37 -15.91
N ARG A 47 -20.69 10.11 -15.69
CA ARG A 47 -21.95 9.57 -16.22
C ARG A 47 -23.18 10.02 -15.43
N ASN A 48 -23.04 10.23 -14.12
CA ASN A 48 -24.15 10.57 -13.22
C ASN A 48 -23.78 11.72 -12.27
N PRO A 49 -23.73 12.98 -12.75
CA PRO A 49 -23.27 14.11 -11.94
C PRO A 49 -24.11 14.35 -10.67
N GLY A 50 -25.42 14.09 -10.74
CA GLY A 50 -26.32 14.22 -9.58
C GLY A 50 -26.08 13.21 -8.45
N ALA A 51 -25.33 12.14 -8.71
CA ALA A 51 -24.99 11.12 -7.72
C ALA A 51 -23.58 11.31 -7.09
N GLN A 52 -22.91 12.44 -7.38
CA GLN A 52 -21.51 12.67 -6.96
C GLN A 52 -21.28 12.43 -5.46
N GLY A 53 -22.17 12.94 -4.61
CA GLY A 53 -22.03 12.78 -3.16
C GLY A 53 -21.99 11.32 -2.73
N GLY A 54 -22.93 10.50 -3.21
CA GLY A 54 -22.98 9.06 -2.88
C GLY A 54 -21.76 8.29 -3.43
N ILE A 55 -21.32 8.62 -4.65
CA ILE A 55 -20.13 8.01 -5.26
C ILE A 55 -18.86 8.37 -4.49
N LEU A 56 -18.73 9.62 -4.06
CA LEU A 56 -17.61 10.06 -3.23
C LEU A 56 -17.59 9.33 -1.89
N THR A 57 -18.74 9.19 -1.22
CA THR A 57 -18.83 8.48 0.05
C THR A 57 -18.34 7.04 -0.07
N ILE A 58 -18.86 6.27 -1.03
CA ILE A 58 -18.43 4.88 -1.20
C ILE A 58 -16.98 4.78 -1.70
N GLY A 59 -16.54 5.73 -2.54
CA GLY A 59 -15.17 5.82 -3.01
C GLY A 59 -14.15 6.02 -1.88
N ILE A 60 -14.42 6.94 -0.95
CA ILE A 60 -13.55 7.17 0.21
C ILE A 60 -13.53 5.95 1.15
N ILE A 61 -14.66 5.25 1.33
CA ILE A 61 -14.71 4.03 2.15
C ILE A 61 -13.79 2.94 1.56
N PHE A 62 -13.85 2.71 0.24
CA PHE A 62 -12.99 1.73 -0.41
C PHE A 62 -11.52 2.16 -0.46
N ALA A 63 -11.25 3.45 -0.66
CA ALA A 63 -9.90 3.99 -0.55
C ALA A 63 -9.33 3.77 0.86
N ALA A 64 -10.12 4.05 1.91
CA ALA A 64 -9.72 3.84 3.30
C ALA A 64 -9.50 2.35 3.62
N LEU A 65 -10.29 1.44 3.04
CA LEU A 65 -10.08 0.00 3.21
C LEU A 65 -8.77 -0.46 2.55
N ALA A 66 -8.46 0.05 1.35
CA ALA A 66 -7.20 -0.25 0.66
C ALA A 66 -5.98 0.27 1.45
N GLU A 67 -6.04 1.51 1.93
CA GLU A 67 -5.00 2.13 2.77
C GLU A 67 -4.87 1.44 4.15
N GLY A 68 -5.98 0.94 4.71
CA GLY A 68 -5.99 0.17 5.96
C GLY A 68 -5.08 -1.06 5.90
N LEU A 69 -5.00 -1.72 4.75
CA LEU A 69 -4.10 -2.86 4.53
C LEU A 69 -2.62 -2.44 4.53
N ILE A 70 -2.29 -1.24 4.02
CA ILE A 70 -0.93 -0.68 4.12
C ILE A 70 -0.57 -0.47 5.59
N PHE A 71 -1.47 0.13 6.38
CA PHE A 71 -1.21 0.37 7.79
C PHE A 71 -0.99 -0.93 8.56
N ILE A 72 -1.78 -1.98 8.28
CA ILE A 72 -1.54 -3.31 8.85
C ILE A 72 -0.16 -3.81 8.45
N SER A 73 0.24 -3.67 7.19
CA SER A 73 1.55 -4.11 6.73
C SER A 73 2.72 -3.32 7.36
N ILE A 74 2.58 -2.01 7.59
CA ILE A 74 3.65 -1.19 8.16
C ILE A 74 3.82 -1.44 9.67
N PHE A 75 2.72 -1.60 10.40
CA PHE A 75 2.75 -1.62 11.86
C PHE A 75 2.60 -3.02 12.47
N LEU A 76 1.97 -3.96 11.75
CA LEU A 76 1.65 -5.31 12.24
C LEU A 76 2.22 -6.41 11.31
N GLY A 77 2.93 -6.05 10.24
CA GLY A 77 3.36 -6.94 9.15
C GLY A 77 4.49 -7.94 9.46
N GLY A 78 5.10 -7.86 10.65
CA GLY A 78 6.23 -8.70 11.07
C GLY A 78 7.54 -7.92 11.17
#